data_AF-A0AA39MK46-F1
#
_entry.id   AF-A0AA39MK46-F1
#
_cell.length_a   1.000
_cell.length_b   1.000
_cell.length_c   1.000
_cell.angle_alpha   90.00
_cell.angle_beta   90.00
_cell.angle_gamma   90.00
#
_symmetry.space_group_name_H-M   'P 1'
#
loop_
_entity.id
_entity.type
_entity.pdbx_description
1 polymer ?
#
loop_
_entity_poly.entity_id
_entity_poly.type
_entity_poly.pdbx_seq_one_letter_code
_entity_poly.pdbx_strand_id
1 'polypeptide(L)'
;ASHFWAILIGIDAYASNPLHGCVSDTLSMKKLLLENVGVPEHRIQCLLGARKPPHGDPLTPSHANIVKLLHSLFDNPEIERGNNIIYYTGHSSSYHCSEHFSTPLESKCSSSDACPIEALCPIDHDTIDADGHPIPDISDRELNSLFTKISHVKGHKITFITDC
;
A
#
# COMPACT_ATOMS: atom_id res chain seq x y z
N ALA A 1 -11.40 1.29 -25.13
CA ALA A 1 -10.23 0.97 -24.28
C ALA A 1 -10.63 1.12 -22.82
N SER A 2 -10.08 0.31 -21.92
CA SER A 2 -10.36 0.36 -20.48
C SER A 2 -9.76 1.63 -19.85
N HIS A 3 -10.55 2.44 -19.13
CA HIS A 3 -10.08 3.66 -18.43
C HIS A 3 -9.53 3.33 -17.03
N PHE A 4 -8.94 2.15 -16.88
CA PHE A 4 -8.39 1.69 -15.61
C PHE A 4 -6.92 2.05 -15.51
N TRP A 5 -6.53 2.41 -14.29
CA TRP A 5 -5.15 2.47 -13.83
C TRP A 5 -5.01 1.57 -12.63
N ALA A 6 -3.88 0.88 -12.52
CA ALA A 6 -3.66 -0.11 -11.49
C ALA A 6 -2.30 0.08 -10.79
N ILE A 7 -2.31 -0.02 -9.47
CA ILE A 7 -1.13 -0.17 -8.62
C ILE A 7 -1.23 -1.53 -7.93
N LEU A 8 -0.19 -2.35 -8.09
CA LEU A 8 -0.13 -3.69 -7.52
C LEU A 8 1.12 -3.79 -6.65
N ILE A 9 0.96 -4.19 -5.39
CA ILE A 9 2.06 -4.25 -4.41
C ILE A 9 2.06 -5.65 -3.82
N GLY A 10 3.19 -6.34 -3.92
CA GLY A 10 3.36 -7.70 -3.41
C GLY A 10 4.68 -7.85 -2.70
N ILE A 11 4.66 -8.28 -1.45
CA ILE A 11 5.86 -8.31 -0.60
C ILE A 11 6.03 -9.69 0.03
N ASP A 12 7.13 -10.36 -0.30
CA ASP A 12 7.53 -11.64 0.30
C ASP A 12 8.72 -11.47 1.24
N ALA A 13 9.67 -10.62 0.87
CA ALA A 13 11.01 -10.53 1.44
C ALA A 13 11.09 -9.62 2.68
N TYR A 14 10.13 -9.73 3.58
CA TYR A 14 10.24 -9.13 4.91
C TYR A 14 11.46 -9.66 5.65
N ALA A 15 12.12 -8.79 6.43
CA ALA A 15 13.27 -9.16 7.24
C ALA A 15 12.88 -10.17 8.33
N SER A 16 11.75 -9.93 8.99
CA SER A 16 11.09 -10.82 9.95
C SER A 16 9.91 -11.54 9.26
N ASN A 17 9.68 -12.81 9.61
CA ASN A 17 8.53 -13.60 9.14
C ASN A 17 8.26 -13.51 7.62
N PRO A 18 9.23 -13.85 6.76
CA PRO A 18 9.08 -13.71 5.31
C PRO A 18 7.94 -14.56 4.75
N LEU A 19 7.26 -14.04 3.72
CA LEU A 19 6.19 -14.71 2.98
C LEU A 19 6.71 -15.29 1.65
N HIS A 20 5.87 -16.06 0.96
CA HIS A 20 6.23 -16.79 -0.27
C HIS A 20 5.17 -16.74 -1.38
N GLY A 21 4.05 -16.06 -1.16
CA GLY A 21 2.89 -16.04 -2.08
C GLY A 21 2.60 -14.67 -2.69
N CYS A 22 2.93 -13.60 -1.97
CA CYS A 22 2.46 -12.26 -2.27
C CYS A 22 2.95 -11.75 -3.63
N VAL A 23 4.20 -12.05 -4.01
CA VAL A 23 4.70 -11.70 -5.35
C VAL A 23 3.97 -12.51 -6.44
N SER A 24 3.71 -13.79 -6.19
CA SER A 24 2.94 -14.64 -7.12
C SER A 24 1.49 -14.16 -7.29
N ASP A 25 0.84 -13.77 -6.19
CA ASP A 25 -0.53 -13.27 -6.20
C ASP A 25 -0.62 -11.93 -6.93
N THR A 26 0.38 -11.06 -6.74
CA THR A 26 0.51 -9.79 -7.47
C THR A 26 0.69 -9.98 -8.97
N LEU A 27 1.54 -10.93 -9.38
CA LEU A 27 1.74 -11.27 -10.80
C LEU A 27 0.48 -11.91 -11.40
N SER A 28 -0.26 -12.70 -10.63
CA SER A 28 -1.54 -13.29 -11.05
C SER A 28 -2.61 -12.21 -11.23
N MET A 29 -2.68 -11.24 -10.31
CA MET A 29 -3.55 -10.06 -10.43
C MET A 29 -3.15 -9.22 -11.65
N LYS A 30 -1.86 -8.97 -11.89
CA LYS A 30 -1.37 -8.28 -13.09
C LYS A 30 -1.87 -8.97 -14.36
N LYS A 31 -1.72 -10.30 -14.44
CA LYS A 31 -2.19 -11.11 -15.57
C LYS A 31 -3.69 -10.99 -15.77
N LEU A 32 -4.49 -11.09 -14.69
CA LEU A 32 -5.94 -10.93 -14.73
C LEU A 32 -6.33 -9.55 -15.26
N LEU A 33 -5.67 -8.48 -14.81
CA LEU A 33 -5.97 -7.12 -15.26
C LEU A 33 -5.62 -6.93 -16.75
N LEU A 34 -4.52 -7.50 -17.22
CA LEU A 34 -4.12 -7.46 -18.62
C LEU A 34 -5.10 -8.25 -19.51
N GLU A 35 -5.34 -9.52 -19.17
CA GLU A 35 -6.01 -10.48 -20.05
C GLU A 35 -7.54 -10.43 -19.95
N ASN A 36 -8.08 -10.23 -18.75
CA ASN A 36 -9.53 -10.32 -18.51
C ASN A 36 -10.20 -8.94 -18.37
N VAL A 37 -9.51 -7.95 -17.79
CA VAL A 37 -10.04 -6.58 -17.65
C VAL A 37 -9.60 -5.66 -18.81
N GLY A 38 -8.52 -6.04 -19.52
CA GLY A 38 -8.00 -5.28 -20.65
C GLY A 38 -7.35 -3.95 -20.24
N VAL A 39 -6.76 -3.88 -19.05
CA VAL A 39 -5.97 -2.71 -18.62
C VAL A 39 -4.66 -2.69 -19.42
N PRO A 40 -4.32 -1.60 -20.13
CA PRO A 40 -3.05 -1.53 -20.86
C PRO A 40 -1.84 -1.66 -19.92
N GLU A 41 -0.80 -2.39 -20.33
CA GLU A 41 0.36 -2.67 -19.46
C GLU A 41 1.04 -1.40 -18.93
N HIS A 42 1.15 -0.35 -19.74
CA HIS A 42 1.74 0.93 -19.31
C HIS A 42 0.92 1.67 -18.23
N ARG A 43 -0.30 1.22 -17.93
CA ARG A 43 -1.17 1.73 -16.86
C ARG A 43 -1.20 0.83 -15.62
N ILE A 44 -0.38 -0.21 -15.59
CA ILE A 44 -0.21 -1.10 -14.44
C ILE A 44 1.19 -0.90 -13.88
N GLN A 45 1.27 -0.36 -12.67
CA GLN A 45 2.52 -0.22 -11.94
C GLN A 45 2.61 -1.29 -10.86
N CYS A 46 3.78 -1.87 -10.68
CA CYS A 46 4.03 -2.92 -9.68
C CYS A 46 5.18 -2.51 -8.76
N LEU A 47 5.09 -2.86 -7.47
CA LEU A 47 6.23 -2.90 -6.56
C LEU A 47 6.33 -4.32 -5.99
N LEU A 48 7.41 -5.02 -6.31
CA LEU A 48 7.60 -6.42 -5.94
C LEU A 48 8.74 -6.60 -4.94
N GLY A 49 8.40 -6.95 -3.71
CA GLY A 49 9.32 -7.24 -2.63
C GLY A 49 9.77 -8.70 -2.64
N ALA A 50 10.48 -9.13 -3.67
CA ALA A 50 10.99 -10.50 -3.78
C ALA A 50 12.42 -10.63 -3.22
N ARG A 51 12.76 -11.82 -2.68
CA ARG A 51 14.15 -12.09 -2.19
C ARG A 51 15.18 -12.01 -3.31
N LYS A 52 14.75 -12.31 -4.52
CA LYS A 52 15.48 -12.11 -5.77
C LYS A 52 14.57 -11.28 -6.66
N PRO A 53 14.76 -9.96 -6.72
CA PRO A 53 13.94 -9.13 -7.59
C PRO A 53 14.08 -9.64 -9.03
N PRO A 54 12.98 -9.78 -9.78
CA PRO A 54 13.07 -10.05 -11.20
C PRO A 54 13.90 -8.95 -11.87
N HIS A 55 14.72 -9.31 -12.86
CA HIS A 55 15.58 -8.37 -13.56
C HIS A 55 14.76 -7.18 -14.09
N GLY A 56 15.01 -5.99 -13.56
CA GLY A 56 14.45 -4.74 -14.06
C GLY A 56 13.46 -4.00 -13.17
N ASP A 57 13.14 -4.47 -11.95
CA ASP A 57 12.37 -3.67 -10.98
C ASP A 57 13.32 -2.97 -9.98
N PRO A 58 13.64 -1.67 -10.16
CA PRO A 58 14.61 -0.98 -9.32
C PRO A 58 14.03 -0.53 -7.97
N LEU A 59 12.70 -0.58 -7.79
CA LEU A 59 12.04 0.01 -6.62
C LEU A 59 11.53 -1.08 -5.68
N THR A 60 12.06 -1.09 -4.47
CA THR A 60 11.55 -1.91 -3.37
C THR A 60 10.20 -1.36 -2.89
N PRO A 61 9.27 -2.19 -2.38
CA PRO A 61 8.03 -1.71 -1.77
C PRO A 61 8.26 -1.15 -0.36
N SER A 62 9.15 -0.16 -0.26
CA SER A 62 9.35 0.63 0.96
C SER A 62 8.17 1.54 1.24
N HIS A 63 8.05 2.01 2.48
CA HIS A 63 7.05 3.02 2.87
C HIS A 63 7.02 4.18 1.87
N ALA A 64 8.18 4.79 1.63
CA ALA A 64 8.32 5.93 0.74
C ALA A 64 7.92 5.62 -0.70
N ASN A 65 8.28 4.44 -1.23
CA ASN A 65 7.94 4.08 -2.61
C ASN A 65 6.46 3.76 -2.78
N ILE A 66 5.83 3.08 -1.81
CA ILE A 66 4.39 2.80 -1.84
C ILE A 66 3.61 4.12 -1.78
N VAL A 67 3.93 5.00 -0.83
CA VAL A 67 3.26 6.31 -0.70
C VAL A 67 3.47 7.15 -1.96
N LYS A 68 4.70 7.22 -2.49
CA LYS A 68 4.99 7.93 -3.75
C LYS A 68 4.19 7.36 -4.93
N LEU A 69 4.07 6.04 -5.01
CA LEU A 69 3.32 5.39 -6.08
C LEU A 69 1.82 5.69 -5.98
N LEU A 70 1.23 5.62 -4.78
CA LEU A 70 -0.17 6.03 -4.54
C LEU A 70 -0.39 7.52 -4.85
N HIS A 71 0.57 8.38 -4.49
CA HIS A 71 0.55 9.80 -4.85
C HIS A 71 0.53 10.02 -6.36
N SER A 72 1.29 9.21 -7.12
CA SER A 72 1.33 9.30 -8.58
C SER A 72 -0.05 9.14 -9.24
N LEU A 73 -0.99 8.45 -8.59
CA LEU A 73 -2.36 8.32 -9.11
C LEU A 73 -3.06 9.67 -9.27
N PHE A 74 -2.83 10.62 -8.35
CA PHE A 74 -3.49 11.92 -8.43
C PHE A 74 -2.62 12.98 -9.14
N ASP A 75 -1.29 12.90 -9.04
CA ASP A 75 -0.37 13.86 -9.65
C ASP A 75 -0.15 13.64 -11.16
N ASN A 76 -0.33 12.42 -11.67
CA ASN A 76 -0.09 12.12 -13.07
C ASN A 76 -1.20 12.71 -13.98
N PRO A 77 -0.88 13.65 -14.89
CA PRO A 77 -1.88 14.28 -15.77
C PRO A 77 -2.45 13.33 -16.84
N GLU A 78 -1.77 12.23 -17.16
CA GLU A 78 -2.24 11.20 -18.11
C GLU A 78 -3.35 10.32 -17.52
N ILE A 79 -3.50 10.34 -16.20
CA ILE A 79 -4.59 9.64 -15.50
C ILE A 79 -5.82 10.53 -15.58
N GLU A 80 -6.70 10.22 -16.52
CA GLU A 80 -8.02 10.85 -16.59
C GLU A 80 -8.90 10.43 -15.41
N ARG A 81 -10.04 11.11 -15.23
CA ARG A 81 -11.06 10.65 -14.29
C ARG A 81 -11.53 9.26 -14.71
N GLY A 82 -11.37 8.29 -13.83
CA GLY A 82 -11.44 6.88 -14.22
C GLY A 82 -11.57 5.94 -13.03
N ASN A 83 -11.35 4.66 -13.30
CA ASN A 83 -11.39 3.62 -12.28
C ASN A 83 -9.96 3.32 -11.86
N ASN A 84 -9.66 3.46 -10.57
CA ASN A 84 -8.36 3.14 -10.01
C ASN A 84 -8.46 1.80 -9.26
N ILE A 85 -7.58 0.85 -9.58
CA ILE A 85 -7.46 -0.43 -8.88
C ILE A 85 -6.17 -0.40 -8.07
N ILE A 86 -6.28 -0.68 -6.79
CA ILE A 86 -5.13 -0.78 -5.89
C ILE A 86 -5.21 -2.16 -5.26
N TYR A 87 -4.18 -2.98 -5.49
CA TYR A 87 -4.05 -4.32 -4.93
C TYR A 87 -2.81 -4.39 -4.05
N TYR A 88 -2.99 -4.87 -2.83
CA TYR A 88 -1.91 -5.10 -1.89
C TYR A 88 -1.94 -6.54 -1.38
N THR A 89 -0.79 -7.18 -1.32
CA THR A 89 -0.61 -8.45 -0.63
C THR A 89 0.72 -8.49 0.11
N GLY A 90 0.68 -8.89 1.38
CA GLY A 90 1.79 -8.76 2.31
C GLY A 90 1.32 -8.86 3.76
N HIS A 91 2.16 -8.49 4.71
CA HIS A 91 1.76 -8.38 6.11
C HIS A 91 0.87 -7.16 6.35
N SER A 92 0.03 -7.30 7.36
CA SER A 92 -0.71 -6.22 8.00
C SER A 92 -0.40 -6.20 9.50
N SER A 93 -0.62 -5.05 10.13
CA SER A 93 -0.46 -4.87 11.57
C SER A 93 -1.65 -4.09 12.14
N SER A 94 -1.86 -4.25 13.44
CA SER A 94 -2.94 -3.61 14.18
C SER A 94 -2.39 -3.06 15.48
N TYR A 95 -2.59 -1.76 15.71
CA TYR A 95 -2.03 -1.05 16.86
C TYR A 95 -3.14 -0.52 17.78
N HIS A 96 -3.04 -0.78 19.08
CA HIS A 96 -3.93 -0.19 20.07
C HIS A 96 -3.31 1.06 20.70
N CYS A 97 -4.08 2.16 20.75
CA CYS A 97 -3.63 3.41 21.36
C CYS A 97 -3.20 3.23 22.83
N SER A 98 -3.83 2.30 23.57
CA SER A 98 -3.50 2.04 24.98
C SER A 98 -2.09 1.50 25.22
N GLU A 99 -1.43 0.95 24.20
CA GLU A 99 -0.11 0.33 24.33
C GLU A 99 1.04 1.34 24.27
N HIS A 100 0.76 2.58 23.84
CA HIS A 100 1.78 3.60 23.58
C HIS A 100 1.69 4.86 24.47
N PHE A 101 0.62 5.05 25.26
CA PHE A 101 0.52 6.18 26.19
C PHE A 101 0.82 5.75 27.63
N SER A 102 1.90 6.27 28.21
CA SER A 102 2.29 5.98 29.60
C SER A 102 1.51 6.78 30.65
N THR A 103 0.70 7.78 30.24
CA THR A 103 -0.02 8.63 31.19
C THR A 103 -1.51 8.77 30.83
N PRO A 104 -2.43 8.75 31.82
CA PRO A 104 -3.88 8.92 31.61
C PRO A 104 -4.29 10.28 31.03
N LEU A 105 -3.37 11.27 31.00
CA LEU A 105 -3.66 12.63 30.55
C LEU A 105 -3.45 12.81 29.03
N GLU A 106 -2.66 11.94 28.40
CA GLU A 106 -2.45 11.91 26.94
C GLU A 106 -3.46 11.02 26.21
N SER A 107 -4.11 10.10 26.94
CA SER A 107 -5.19 9.27 26.40
C SER A 107 -6.50 10.06 26.32
N LYS A 108 -6.64 10.93 25.31
CA LYS A 108 -7.98 11.37 24.86
C LYS A 108 -8.85 10.20 24.38
N CYS A 109 -8.26 9.02 24.16
CA CYS A 109 -8.96 7.75 24.03
C CYS A 109 -9.51 7.29 25.38
N SER A 110 -10.42 8.07 25.95
CA SER A 110 -11.17 7.67 27.14
C SER A 110 -12.17 6.59 26.76
N SER A 111 -12.18 5.50 27.55
CA SER A 111 -13.20 4.43 27.59
C SER A 111 -13.45 3.65 26.30
N SER A 112 -13.04 2.38 26.28
CA SER A 112 -13.68 1.24 25.58
C SER A 112 -13.94 1.30 24.05
N ASP A 113 -13.69 2.41 23.37
CA ASP A 113 -14.03 2.66 21.95
C ASP A 113 -12.80 3.01 21.08
N ALA A 114 -11.58 2.74 21.55
CA ALA A 114 -10.36 2.98 20.76
C ALA A 114 -10.22 1.92 19.66
N CYS A 115 -10.86 2.15 18.51
CA CYS A 115 -10.65 1.35 17.30
C CYS A 115 -9.15 1.17 17.05
N PRO A 116 -8.68 -0.08 16.87
CA PRO A 116 -7.29 -0.30 16.49
C PRO A 116 -6.96 0.45 15.20
N ILE A 117 -5.71 0.91 15.10
CA ILE A 117 -5.17 1.44 13.85
C ILE A 117 -4.66 0.24 13.07
N GLU A 118 -5.35 -0.10 11.99
CA GLU A 118 -4.88 -1.09 11.03
C GLU A 118 -3.85 -0.46 10.10
N ALA A 119 -2.84 -1.22 9.69
CA ALA A 119 -1.79 -0.72 8.81
C ALA A 119 -1.26 -1.80 7.87
N LEU A 120 -0.75 -1.36 6.72
CA LEU A 120 -0.01 -2.20 5.79
C LEU A 120 1.48 -2.13 6.13
N CYS A 121 2.15 -3.28 6.21
CA CYS A 121 3.58 -3.33 6.49
C CYS A 121 4.40 -3.18 5.19
N PRO A 122 5.14 -2.08 4.98
CA PRO A 122 6.09 -2.00 3.87
C PRO A 122 7.26 -2.97 4.07
N ILE A 123 8.10 -3.19 3.06
CA ILE A 123 9.24 -4.12 3.19
C ILE A 123 10.30 -3.67 4.21
N ASP A 124 10.37 -2.36 4.46
CA ASP A 124 11.26 -1.71 5.41
C ASP A 124 10.57 -1.41 6.77
N HIS A 125 9.41 -2.02 7.01
CA HIS A 125 8.83 -2.20 8.34
C HIS A 125 9.86 -2.73 9.34
N ASP A 126 9.73 -2.33 10.62
CA ASP A 126 10.64 -2.68 11.71
C ASP A 126 12.11 -2.25 11.49
N THR A 127 12.36 -1.34 10.54
CA THR A 127 13.70 -0.77 10.31
C THR A 127 13.77 0.70 10.74
N ILE A 128 14.99 1.23 10.72
CA ILE A 128 15.30 2.61 11.10
C ILE A 128 15.75 3.36 9.84
N ASP A 129 15.23 4.56 9.64
CA ASP A 129 15.62 5.43 8.54
C ASP A 129 17.03 6.03 8.72
N ALA A 130 17.48 6.82 7.74
CA ALA A 130 18.79 7.46 7.76
C ALA A 130 18.98 8.47 8.91
N ASP A 131 17.88 8.99 9.46
CA ASP A 131 17.86 9.99 10.53
C ASP A 131 17.74 9.33 11.93
N GLY A 132 17.64 8.00 12.00
CA GLY A 132 17.56 7.26 13.26
C GLY A 132 16.13 7.06 13.76
N HIS A 133 15.10 7.35 12.96
CA HIS A 133 13.70 7.15 13.34
C HIS A 133 13.16 5.80 12.82
N PRO A 134 12.29 5.11 13.59
CA PRO A 134 11.59 3.93 13.09
C PRO A 134 10.74 4.28 11.86
N ILE A 135 10.81 3.44 10.83
CA ILE A 135 9.93 3.57 9.66
C ILE A 135 8.54 3.07 10.06
N PRO A 136 7.48 3.91 9.97
CA PRO A 136 6.14 3.49 10.32
C PRO A 136 5.54 2.59 9.24
N ASP A 137 4.59 1.75 9.66
CA ASP A 137 3.66 1.12 8.72
C ASP A 137 2.68 2.16 8.14
N ILE A 138 2.04 1.81 7.02
CA ILE A 138 1.10 2.70 6.34
C ILE A 138 -0.29 2.51 6.95
N SER A 139 -0.65 3.39 7.88
CA SER A 139 -1.93 3.33 8.60
C SER A 139 -3.16 3.52 7.70
N ASP A 140 -4.29 2.97 8.13
CA ASP A 140 -5.62 3.20 7.57
C ASP A 140 -5.97 4.70 7.46
N ARG A 141 -5.52 5.53 8.40
CA ARG A 141 -5.67 6.99 8.38
C ARG A 141 -4.88 7.64 7.24
N GLU A 142 -3.66 7.18 7.00
CA GLU A 142 -2.83 7.65 5.88
C GLU A 142 -3.44 7.21 4.54
N LEU A 143 -3.83 5.94 4.42
CA LEU A 143 -4.53 5.42 3.25
C LEU A 143 -5.80 6.21 2.97
N ASN A 144 -6.61 6.50 3.98
CA ASN A 144 -7.83 7.29 3.83
C ASN A 144 -7.54 8.73 3.36
N SER A 145 -6.44 9.34 3.83
CA SER A 145 -5.99 10.66 3.35
C SER A 145 -5.58 10.62 1.87
N LEU A 146 -4.83 9.59 1.46
CA LEU A 146 -4.42 9.36 0.08
C LEU A 146 -5.62 9.12 -0.83
N PHE A 147 -6.53 8.21 -0.44
CA PHE A 147 -7.75 7.91 -1.21
C PHE A 147 -8.68 9.10 -1.31
N THR A 148 -8.79 9.92 -0.26
CA THR A 148 -9.54 11.18 -0.31
C THR A 148 -8.99 12.10 -1.41
N LYS A 149 -7.66 12.29 -1.46
CA LYS A 149 -7.02 13.11 -2.50
C LYS A 149 -7.22 12.53 -3.90
N ILE A 150 -7.03 11.22 -4.08
CA ILE A 150 -7.27 10.53 -5.35
C ILE A 150 -8.72 10.73 -5.78
N SER A 151 -9.67 10.57 -4.86
CA SER A 151 -11.09 10.68 -5.18
C SER A 151 -11.48 12.09 -5.63
N HIS A 152 -10.88 13.12 -5.04
CA HIS A 152 -11.11 14.51 -5.39
C HIS A 152 -10.59 14.85 -6.80
N VAL A 153 -9.40 14.35 -7.15
CA VAL A 153 -8.74 14.66 -8.43
C VAL A 153 -9.22 13.75 -9.55
N LYS A 154 -9.26 12.43 -9.32
CA LYS A 154 -9.50 11.38 -10.33
C LYS A 154 -10.89 10.76 -10.27
N GLY A 155 -11.72 11.14 -9.30
CA GLY A 155 -13.09 10.67 -9.14
C GLY A 155 -13.22 9.48 -8.19
N HIS A 156 -14.47 9.18 -7.81
CA HIS A 156 -14.77 8.32 -6.66
C HIS A 156 -14.73 6.80 -6.93
N LYS A 157 -14.26 6.37 -8.11
CA LYS A 157 -14.20 4.95 -8.47
C LYS A 157 -12.83 4.37 -8.13
N ILE A 158 -12.65 4.04 -6.86
CA ILE A 158 -11.43 3.42 -6.33
C ILE A 158 -11.81 2.03 -5.81
N THR A 159 -11.16 1.00 -6.36
CA THR A 159 -11.26 -0.38 -5.88
C THR A 159 -9.97 -0.70 -5.15
N PHE A 160 -10.06 -0.92 -3.84
CA PHE A 160 -8.93 -1.33 -3.01
C PHE A 160 -9.14 -2.76 -2.54
N ILE A 161 -8.16 -3.64 -2.81
CA ILE A 161 -8.18 -5.06 -2.49
C ILE A 161 -6.92 -5.37 -1.70
N THR A 162 -7.08 -6.01 -0.55
CA THR A 162 -5.99 -6.42 0.33
C THR A 162 -6.05 -7.92 0.59
N ASP A 163 -4.90 -8.58 0.51
CA ASP A 163 -4.70 -9.99 0.88
C ASP A 163 -3.55 -10.05 1.89
N CYS A 164 -3.88 -9.92 3.17
CA CYS A 164 -2.96 -9.64 4.27
C CYS A 164 -3.50 -10.12 5.62
#